data_AF-A0AAD4LFW2-F1
#
_entry.id   AF-A0AAD4LFW2-F1
#
_cell.length_a   1.000
_cell.length_b   1.000
_cell.length_c   1.000
_cell.angle_alpha   90.00
_cell.angle_beta   90.00
_cell.angle_gamma   90.00
#
_symmetry.space_group_name_H-M   'P 1'
#
loop_
_entity.id
_entity.type
_entity.pdbx_description
1 polymer ?
#
loop_
_entity_poly.entity_id
_entity_poly.type
_entity_poly.pdbx_seq_one_letter_code
_entity_poly.pdbx_strand_id
1 'polypeptide(L)'
;MNSNYPVHDYPLPLHPGENHLADFSASYQVGRIFLATVDQRTGTGGLVYTHPQPNVPPPYSLVHGIVIPFGTTTVTRNRWQCPICSESFLRRQERDRHELKHVPYFIHCPLPHCAWRGNRTDLFKKHWQQEDHRSYHEYYGRTPGRSQIETFDPWLILKQIINGAISLREAEDQANFLVQVKACELQKPSMLTDPWGRNKRRLIERARPRW
;
A
#
# COMPACT_ATOMS: atom_id res chain seq x y z
N MET A 1 49.67 -23.29 -5.28
CA MET A 1 48.41 -23.39 -6.03
C MET A 1 47.86 -21.98 -6.15
N ASN A 2 48.15 -21.32 -7.28
CA ASN A 2 47.74 -19.94 -7.54
C ASN A 2 46.34 -19.94 -8.15
N SER A 3 45.36 -19.39 -7.43
CA SER A 3 44.02 -19.13 -7.95
C SER A 3 44.03 -17.82 -8.71
N ASN A 4 44.11 -17.91 -10.05
CA ASN A 4 43.76 -16.82 -10.96
C ASN A 4 42.25 -16.62 -10.92
N TYR A 5 41.78 -15.57 -10.27
CA TYR A 5 40.43 -15.06 -10.49
C TYR A 5 40.46 -14.06 -11.64
N PRO A 6 39.57 -14.19 -12.65
CA PRO A 6 39.46 -13.20 -13.71
C PRO A 6 38.89 -11.90 -13.13
N VAL A 7 39.64 -10.81 -13.30
CA VAL A 7 39.18 -9.45 -13.03
C VAL A 7 38.14 -9.13 -14.09
N HIS A 8 36.86 -9.14 -13.70
CA HIS A 8 35.80 -8.59 -14.52
C HIS A 8 35.79 -7.06 -14.37
N ASP A 9 36.34 -6.38 -15.36
CA ASP A 9 36.13 -4.94 -15.56
C ASP A 9 34.64 -4.70 -15.84
N TYR A 10 33.89 -4.38 -14.79
CA TYR A 10 32.55 -3.82 -14.94
C TYR A 10 32.71 -2.36 -15.36
N PRO A 11 32.17 -1.94 -16.52
CA PRO A 11 32.20 -0.54 -16.91
C PRO A 11 31.48 0.29 -15.84
N LEU A 12 32.17 1.32 -15.35
CA LEU A 12 31.62 2.33 -14.47
C LEU A 12 30.35 2.92 -15.11
N PRO A 13 29.30 3.23 -14.33
CA PRO A 13 28.13 3.91 -14.86
C PRO A 13 28.57 5.26 -15.44
N LEU A 14 28.44 5.37 -16.76
CA LEU A 14 28.64 6.61 -17.49
C LEU A 14 27.79 7.70 -16.83
N HIS A 15 28.43 8.82 -16.53
CA HIS A 15 27.76 10.06 -16.16
C HIS A 15 26.61 10.33 -17.15
N PRO A 16 25.45 10.85 -16.68
CA PRO A 16 24.34 11.19 -17.56
C PRO A 16 24.81 12.28 -18.54
N GLY A 17 25.13 11.84 -19.75
CA GLY A 17 25.36 12.70 -20.89
C GLY A 17 24.08 13.45 -21.23
N GLU A 18 24.27 14.69 -21.61
CA GLU A 18 23.28 15.65 -22.07
C GLU A 18 22.46 15.03 -23.22
N ASN A 19 21.29 14.49 -22.90
CA ASN A 19 20.34 14.06 -23.90
C ASN A 19 19.67 15.31 -24.48
N HIS A 20 20.00 15.58 -25.75
CA HIS A 20 19.21 16.37 -26.68
C HIS A 20 17.73 16.00 -26.53
N LEU A 21 16.96 16.89 -25.91
CA LEU A 21 15.51 16.87 -25.88
C LEU A 21 15.03 17.09 -27.32
N ALA A 22 14.63 16.01 -27.99
CA ALA A 22 13.72 16.11 -29.13
C ALA A 22 12.33 16.43 -28.57
N ASP A 23 11.81 17.59 -28.97
CA ASP A 23 10.48 18.10 -28.65
C ASP A 23 9.38 17.09 -28.96
N PHE A 24 8.88 16.40 -27.93
CA PHE A 24 7.59 15.71 -27.96
C PHE A 24 6.59 16.57 -27.20
N SER A 25 6.15 17.68 -27.83
CA SER A 25 5.09 18.54 -27.31
C SER A 25 3.72 17.88 -27.54
N ALA A 26 3.43 16.79 -26.82
CA ALA A 26 2.05 16.37 -26.63
C ALA A 26 1.46 17.22 -25.51
N SER A 27 0.68 18.24 -25.89
CA SER A 27 -0.03 19.13 -24.99
C SER A 27 -1.14 18.37 -24.24
N TYR A 28 -0.77 17.63 -23.21
CA TYR A 28 -1.71 17.18 -22.19
C TYR A 28 -2.05 18.40 -21.33
N GLN A 29 -3.28 18.91 -21.47
CA GLN A 29 -3.82 19.90 -20.55
C GLN A 29 -3.95 19.26 -19.17
N VAL A 30 -2.93 19.46 -18.33
CA VAL A 30 -2.95 19.09 -16.92
C VAL A 30 -3.98 19.97 -16.23
N GLY A 31 -5.16 19.40 -15.96
CA GLY A 31 -6.16 20.00 -15.09
C GLY A 31 -5.51 20.31 -13.74
N ARG A 32 -5.39 21.60 -13.45
CA ARG A 32 -4.75 22.14 -12.24
C ARG A 32 -5.62 21.83 -11.04
N ILE A 33 -5.42 20.68 -10.39
CA ILE A 33 -6.10 20.34 -9.13
C ILE A 33 -5.47 21.21 -8.03
N PHE A 34 -6.23 22.19 -7.54
CA PHE A 34 -5.88 23.00 -6.39
C PHE A 34 -5.92 22.13 -5.11
N LEU A 35 -4.76 21.83 -4.55
CA LEU A 35 -4.64 21.28 -3.19
C LEU A 35 -4.72 22.46 -2.21
N ALA A 36 -5.88 22.65 -1.59
CA ALA A 36 -6.04 23.59 -0.49
C ALA A 36 -5.34 23.04 0.76
N THR A 37 -4.27 23.71 1.19
CA THR A 37 -3.57 23.48 2.45
C THR A 37 -4.45 23.96 3.61
N VAL A 38 -4.95 23.04 4.43
CA VAL A 38 -5.62 23.35 5.69
C VAL A 38 -4.57 23.44 6.79
N ASP A 39 -4.39 24.66 7.29
CA ASP A 39 -3.54 25.00 8.43
C ASP A 39 -4.20 24.49 9.72
N GLN A 40 -3.59 23.50 10.38
CA GLN A 40 -4.09 22.96 11.66
C GLN A 40 -3.34 23.60 12.83
N ARG A 41 -4.07 24.48 13.54
CA ARG A 41 -3.67 25.11 14.80
C ARG A 41 -3.32 24.08 15.87
N THR A 42 -2.24 24.38 16.57
CA THR A 42 -1.73 23.74 17.78
C THR A 42 -2.72 23.83 18.94
N GLY A 43 -3.25 22.68 19.37
CA GLY A 43 -4.04 22.53 20.59
C GLY A 43 -3.23 21.83 21.68
N THR A 44 -2.66 22.61 22.59
CA THR A 44 -1.92 22.13 23.78
C THR A 44 -2.93 21.66 24.83
N GLY A 45 -3.31 20.37 24.78
CA GLY A 45 -4.18 19.74 25.78
C GLY A 45 -3.37 19.10 26.90
N GLY A 46 -3.54 19.61 28.14
CA GLY A 46 -2.86 19.14 29.34
C GLY A 46 -3.21 17.69 29.73
N LEU A 47 -2.19 16.96 30.18
CA LEU A 47 -2.32 15.62 30.76
C LEU A 47 -2.84 15.72 32.19
N VAL A 48 -4.10 15.33 32.40
CA VAL A 48 -4.64 15.06 33.73
C VAL A 48 -4.31 13.61 34.10
N TYR A 49 -3.36 13.43 35.02
CA TYR A 49 -3.09 12.14 35.65
C TYR A 49 -4.20 11.82 36.65
N THR A 50 -5.12 10.92 36.27
CA THR A 50 -6.07 10.32 37.22
C THR A 50 -5.43 9.15 37.96
N HIS A 51 -5.48 9.24 39.29
CA HIS A 51 -4.96 8.30 40.28
C HIS A 51 -5.53 6.87 40.09
N PRO A 52 -4.74 5.80 40.25
CA PRO A 52 -5.25 4.43 40.27
C PRO A 52 -6.10 4.18 41.51
N GLN A 53 -7.30 3.62 41.30
CA GLN A 53 -8.17 3.12 42.37
C GLN A 53 -7.70 1.73 42.84
N PRO A 54 -7.80 1.43 44.16
CA PRO A 54 -7.47 0.12 44.71
C PRO A 54 -8.47 -0.96 44.27
N ASN A 55 -7.92 -2.14 44.02
CA ASN A 55 -8.56 -3.32 43.46
C ASN A 55 -9.56 -3.93 44.46
N VAL A 56 -10.85 -3.71 44.26
CA VAL A 56 -11.91 -4.37 45.05
C VAL A 56 -12.29 -5.69 44.38
N PRO A 57 -12.11 -6.85 45.03
CA PRO A 57 -12.54 -8.12 44.47
C PRO A 57 -14.08 -8.18 44.42
N PRO A 58 -14.68 -8.66 43.31
CA PRO A 58 -16.12 -8.76 43.20
C PRO A 58 -16.68 -9.87 44.11
N PRO A 59 -17.89 -9.68 44.68
CA PRO A 59 -18.56 -10.69 45.47
C PRO A 59 -18.97 -11.88 44.60
N TYR A 60 -18.53 -13.06 45.01
CA TYR A 60 -18.93 -14.37 44.51
C TYR A 60 -20.46 -14.50 44.55
N SER A 61 -21.10 -14.39 43.39
CA SER A 61 -22.53 -14.62 43.24
C SER A 61 -22.79 -16.07 42.89
N LEU A 62 -23.61 -16.71 43.73
CA LEU A 62 -24.08 -18.09 43.63
C LEU A 62 -24.63 -18.40 42.23
N VAL A 63 -24.04 -19.40 41.58
CA VAL A 63 -24.47 -19.90 40.27
C VAL A 63 -25.78 -20.69 40.44
N HIS A 64 -26.91 -20.06 40.15
CA HIS A 64 -28.15 -20.78 39.84
C HIS A 64 -28.07 -21.26 38.39
N GLY A 65 -28.04 -22.58 38.21
CA GLY A 65 -28.02 -23.24 36.90
C GLY A 65 -29.30 -22.99 36.13
N ILE A 66 -29.28 -22.02 35.22
CA ILE A 66 -30.28 -21.88 34.17
C ILE A 66 -29.83 -22.78 33.02
N VAL A 67 -30.53 -23.91 32.85
CA VAL A 67 -30.42 -24.76 31.66
C VAL A 67 -31.07 -24.00 30.50
N ILE A 68 -30.27 -23.25 29.73
CA ILE A 68 -30.74 -22.62 28.50
C ILE A 68 -30.75 -23.68 27.40
N PRO A 69 -31.89 -23.95 26.73
CA PRO A 69 -31.93 -24.86 25.59
C PRO A 69 -31.00 -24.35 24.49
N PHE A 70 -30.31 -25.30 23.83
CA PHE A 70 -29.37 -25.12 22.73
C PHE A 70 -30.05 -24.46 21.50
N GLY A 71 -30.45 -23.21 21.63
CA GLY A 71 -30.75 -22.33 20.50
C GLY A 71 -29.43 -21.90 19.91
N THR A 72 -29.21 -22.22 18.64
CA THR A 72 -28.12 -21.69 17.82
C THR A 72 -28.27 -20.17 17.72
N THR A 73 -27.88 -19.47 18.78
CA THR A 73 -27.58 -18.05 18.74
C THR A 73 -26.45 -17.92 17.75
N THR A 74 -26.80 -17.50 16.53
CA THR A 74 -25.86 -17.00 15.55
C THR A 74 -25.20 -15.80 16.20
N VAL A 75 -24.11 -16.05 16.94
CA VAL A 75 -23.25 -15.02 17.48
C VAL A 75 -22.93 -14.15 16.28
N THR A 76 -23.54 -12.97 16.24
CA THR A 76 -23.20 -11.88 15.34
C THR A 76 -21.81 -11.44 15.75
N ARG A 77 -20.81 -12.27 15.38
CA ARG A 77 -19.40 -11.95 15.56
C ARG A 77 -19.24 -10.60 14.87
N ASN A 78 -18.95 -9.55 15.63
CA ASN A 78 -18.72 -8.21 15.12
C ASN A 78 -17.71 -8.31 13.97
N ARG A 79 -18.22 -8.30 12.73
CA ARG A 79 -17.41 -8.42 11.53
C ARG A 79 -17.03 -7.01 11.09
N TRP A 80 -15.77 -6.84 10.73
CA TRP A 80 -15.29 -5.59 10.14
C TRP A 80 -15.66 -5.60 8.66
N GLN A 81 -16.61 -4.77 8.25
CA GLN A 81 -17.04 -4.67 6.85
C GLN A 81 -16.18 -3.65 6.09
N CYS A 82 -15.84 -3.96 4.85
CA CYS A 82 -15.20 -3.03 3.94
C CYS A 82 -16.23 -1.98 3.48
N PRO A 83 -15.94 -0.67 3.62
CA PRO A 83 -16.86 0.38 3.21
C PRO A 83 -17.03 0.50 1.68
N ILE A 84 -16.14 -0.12 0.89
CA ILE A 84 -16.12 -0.01 -0.57
C ILE A 84 -16.91 -1.14 -1.25
N CYS A 85 -16.84 -2.37 -0.72
CA CYS A 85 -17.48 -3.54 -1.35
C CYS A 85 -18.25 -4.47 -0.40
N SER A 86 -18.42 -4.06 0.86
CA SER A 86 -19.18 -4.80 1.88
C SER A 86 -18.65 -6.20 2.24
N GLU A 87 -17.45 -6.60 1.76
CA GLU A 87 -16.78 -7.83 2.23
C GLU A 87 -16.55 -7.75 3.74
N SER A 88 -16.81 -8.85 4.46
CA SER A 88 -16.72 -8.92 5.93
C SER A 88 -15.47 -9.67 6.40
N PHE A 89 -14.76 -9.14 7.39
CA PHE A 89 -13.52 -9.69 7.93
C PHE A 89 -13.62 -9.98 9.43
N LEU A 90 -12.83 -10.93 9.90
CA LEU A 90 -12.78 -11.29 11.33
C LEU A 90 -11.93 -10.27 12.12
N ARG A 91 -10.93 -9.67 11.48
CA ARG A 91 -10.00 -8.74 12.12
C ARG A 91 -9.95 -7.40 11.37
N ARG A 92 -9.82 -6.30 12.11
CA ARG A 92 -9.65 -4.95 11.53
C ARG A 92 -8.46 -4.89 10.56
N GLN A 93 -7.32 -5.48 10.92
CA GLN A 93 -6.12 -5.50 10.06
C GLN A 93 -6.36 -6.19 8.70
N GLU A 94 -7.24 -7.20 8.65
CA GLU A 94 -7.58 -7.89 7.40
C GLU A 94 -8.43 -6.99 6.50
N ARG A 95 -9.38 -6.26 7.11
CA ARG A 95 -10.20 -5.23 6.44
C ARG A 95 -9.32 -4.10 5.91
N ASP A 96 -8.42 -3.55 6.72
CA ASP A 96 -7.51 -2.46 6.31
C ASP A 96 -6.60 -2.91 5.14
N ARG A 97 -6.09 -4.15 5.18
CA ARG A 97 -5.32 -4.73 4.07
C ARG A 97 -6.17 -4.97 2.82
N HIS A 98 -7.44 -5.31 3.00
CA HIS A 98 -8.36 -5.49 1.90
C HIS A 98 -8.69 -4.15 1.23
N GLU A 99 -8.83 -3.05 1.99
CA GLU A 99 -9.08 -1.71 1.43
C GLU A 99 -8.00 -1.32 0.40
N LEU A 100 -6.72 -1.62 0.69
CA LEU A 100 -5.59 -1.43 -0.23
C LEU A 100 -5.65 -2.25 -1.52
N LYS A 101 -6.65 -3.12 -1.72
CA LYS A 101 -6.87 -3.84 -2.99
C LYS A 101 -7.79 -3.08 -3.94
N HIS A 102 -8.49 -2.04 -3.46
CA HIS A 102 -9.33 -1.16 -4.29
C HIS A 102 -8.52 -0.08 -5.00
N VAL A 103 -7.21 -0.04 -4.80
CA VAL A 103 -6.28 0.87 -5.47
C VAL A 103 -5.16 0.08 -6.17
N PRO A 104 -4.57 0.64 -7.25
CA PRO A 104 -3.39 0.09 -7.92
C PRO A 104 -2.20 -0.13 -6.98
N TYR A 105 -1.19 -0.85 -7.47
CA TYR A 105 0.05 -1.05 -6.72
C TYR A 105 0.81 0.26 -6.55
N PHE A 106 1.03 0.63 -5.29
CA PHE A 106 1.71 1.85 -4.88
C PHE A 106 3.14 1.60 -4.37
N ILE A 107 3.61 0.35 -4.34
CA ILE A 107 5.01 0.01 -4.01
C ILE A 107 5.68 -0.60 -5.24
N HIS A 108 6.89 -0.13 -5.57
CA HIS A 108 7.73 -0.64 -6.64
C HIS A 108 9.13 -1.02 -6.13
N CYS A 109 9.80 -1.92 -6.85
CA CYS A 109 11.23 -2.14 -6.65
C CYS A 109 12.03 -1.00 -7.29
N PRO A 110 13.01 -0.36 -6.61
CA PRO A 110 13.76 0.76 -7.18
C PRO A 110 14.74 0.32 -8.28
N LEU A 111 15.12 -0.96 -8.35
CA LEU A 111 16.02 -1.48 -9.37
C LEU A 111 15.47 -1.34 -10.80
N PRO A 112 16.20 -0.73 -11.76
CA PRO A 112 15.72 -0.44 -13.11
C PRO A 112 15.09 -1.63 -13.84
N HIS A 113 15.72 -2.80 -13.72
CA HIS A 113 15.31 -4.01 -14.44
C HIS A 113 14.32 -4.90 -13.68
N CYS A 114 13.96 -4.53 -12.45
CA CYS A 114 13.03 -5.30 -11.66
C CYS A 114 11.58 -4.80 -11.87
N ALA A 115 10.74 -5.64 -12.43
CA ALA A 115 9.33 -5.33 -12.70
C ALA A 115 8.40 -5.54 -11.48
N TRP A 116 8.95 -5.97 -10.34
CA TRP A 116 8.16 -6.28 -9.16
C TRP A 116 7.47 -5.05 -8.60
N ARG A 117 6.20 -5.24 -8.24
CA ARG A 117 5.34 -4.25 -7.59
C ARG A 117 4.36 -4.92 -6.64
N GLY A 118 3.82 -4.14 -5.72
CA GLY A 118 2.80 -4.61 -4.80
C GLY A 118 2.16 -3.49 -3.98
N ASN A 119 1.39 -3.90 -2.97
CA ASN A 119 0.67 -3.02 -2.05
C ASN A 119 1.03 -3.28 -0.58
N ARG A 120 2.12 -4.01 -0.34
CA ARG A 120 2.50 -4.50 0.99
C ARG A 120 4.00 -4.40 1.21
N THR A 121 4.38 -3.67 2.26
CA THR A 121 5.78 -3.47 2.63
C THR A 121 6.45 -4.78 3.07
N ASP A 122 5.72 -5.70 3.72
CA ASP A 122 6.30 -7.00 4.11
C ASP A 122 6.57 -7.91 2.90
N LEU A 123 5.73 -7.84 1.86
CA LEU A 123 5.99 -8.52 0.60
C LEU A 123 7.17 -7.88 -0.15
N PHE A 124 7.28 -6.54 -0.11
CA PHE A 124 8.46 -5.84 -0.65
C PHE A 124 9.73 -6.26 0.06
N LYS A 125 9.75 -6.32 1.41
CA LYS A 125 10.93 -6.78 2.15
C LYS A 125 11.35 -8.19 1.74
N LYS A 126 10.40 -9.12 1.62
CA LYS A 126 10.68 -10.50 1.15
C LYS A 126 11.25 -10.51 -0.27
N HIS A 127 10.64 -9.74 -1.17
CA HIS A 127 11.13 -9.56 -2.53
C HIS A 127 12.54 -8.95 -2.56
N TRP A 128 12.79 -7.93 -1.75
CA TRP A 128 14.08 -7.25 -1.67
C TRP A 128 15.20 -8.22 -1.26
N GLN A 129 14.92 -9.19 -0.38
CA GLN A 129 15.87 -10.22 0.06
C GLN A 129 16.09 -11.38 -0.95
N GLN A 130 15.48 -11.35 -2.13
CA GLN A 130 15.70 -12.37 -3.17
C GLN A 130 17.09 -12.24 -3.81
N GLU A 131 17.60 -13.36 -4.36
CA GLU A 131 18.97 -13.44 -4.91
C GLU A 131 19.20 -12.49 -6.09
N ASP A 132 18.17 -12.19 -6.88
CA ASP A 132 18.23 -11.26 -8.01
C ASP A 132 18.63 -9.82 -7.61
N HIS A 133 18.64 -9.51 -6.31
CA HIS A 133 19.10 -8.23 -5.79
C HIS A 133 20.39 -8.31 -4.96
N ARG A 134 20.99 -9.51 -4.80
CA ARG A 134 22.16 -9.72 -3.93
C ARG A 134 23.32 -8.78 -4.27
N SER A 135 23.60 -8.60 -5.57
CA SER A 135 24.65 -7.68 -6.04
C SER A 135 24.40 -6.23 -5.61
N TYR A 136 23.12 -5.81 -5.57
CA TYR A 136 22.77 -4.48 -5.12
C TYR A 136 22.85 -4.32 -3.61
N HIS A 137 22.52 -5.36 -2.84
CA HIS A 137 22.76 -5.38 -1.39
C HIS A 137 24.23 -5.25 -1.05
N GLU A 138 25.11 -5.91 -1.81
CA GLU A 138 26.56 -5.83 -1.59
C GLU A 138 27.08 -4.41 -1.80
N TYR A 139 26.59 -3.70 -2.83
CA TYR A 139 27.03 -2.35 -3.13
C TYR A 139 26.43 -1.28 -2.20
N TYR A 140 25.11 -1.31 -1.95
CA TYR A 140 24.41 -0.25 -1.22
C TYR A 140 24.14 -0.56 0.25
N GLY A 141 24.21 -1.83 0.66
CA GLY A 141 24.14 -2.29 2.05
C GLY A 141 22.85 -1.98 2.81
N ARG A 142 21.84 -1.35 2.18
CA ARG A 142 20.65 -0.83 2.87
C ARG A 142 19.36 -1.16 2.12
N THR A 143 18.32 -1.42 2.91
CA THR A 143 16.95 -1.47 2.39
C THR A 143 16.55 -0.06 1.95
N PRO A 144 16.00 0.11 0.73
CA PRO A 144 15.52 1.39 0.25
C PRO A 144 14.54 2.04 1.22
N GLY A 145 14.62 3.37 1.33
CA GLY A 145 13.70 4.16 2.12
C GLY A 145 12.29 4.16 1.52
N ARG A 146 11.30 4.53 2.34
CA ARG A 146 9.88 4.58 1.94
C ARG A 146 9.64 5.43 0.69
N SER A 147 10.26 6.61 0.61
CA SER A 147 10.17 7.52 -0.54
C SER A 147 10.76 6.98 -1.84
N GLN A 148 11.67 6.00 -1.76
CA GLN A 148 12.31 5.39 -2.92
C GLN A 148 11.48 4.24 -3.51
N ILE A 149 10.50 3.73 -2.76
CA ILE A 149 9.70 2.55 -3.14
C ILE A 149 8.22 2.87 -3.28
N GLU A 150 7.75 3.96 -2.68
CA GLU A 150 6.36 4.40 -2.79
C GLU A 150 6.15 5.26 -4.04
N THR A 151 5.10 4.93 -4.78
CA THR A 151 4.62 5.66 -5.94
C THR A 151 3.68 6.79 -5.51
N PHE A 152 2.78 6.49 -4.58
CA PHE A 152 1.82 7.44 -4.00
C PHE A 152 1.35 6.93 -2.63
N ASP A 153 0.69 7.79 -1.84
CA ASP A 153 0.04 7.38 -0.59
C ASP A 153 -1.38 6.84 -0.89
N PRO A 154 -1.62 5.52 -0.75
CA PRO A 154 -2.92 4.93 -1.05
C PRO A 154 -4.02 5.39 -0.08
N TRP A 155 -3.67 5.78 1.14
CA TRP A 155 -4.66 6.15 2.15
C TRP A 155 -5.34 7.48 1.84
N LEU A 156 -4.66 8.38 1.12
CA LEU A 156 -5.26 9.63 0.65
C LEU A 156 -6.41 9.36 -0.32
N ILE A 157 -6.19 8.46 -1.29
CA ILE A 157 -7.20 8.08 -2.28
C ILE A 157 -8.34 7.30 -1.60
N LEU A 158 -8.01 6.31 -0.76
CA LEU A 158 -9.03 5.54 -0.04
C LEU A 158 -9.92 6.40 0.84
N LYS A 159 -9.35 7.40 1.53
CA LYS A 159 -10.13 8.34 2.35
C LYS A 159 -11.13 9.13 1.50
N GLN A 160 -10.77 9.53 0.28
CA GLN A 160 -11.67 10.23 -0.63
C GLN A 160 -12.81 9.33 -1.10
N ILE A 161 -12.53 8.04 -1.39
CA ILE A 161 -13.57 7.05 -1.73
C ILE A 161 -14.53 6.84 -0.56
N ILE A 162 -14.00 6.58 0.64
CA ILE A 162 -14.79 6.26 1.84
C ILE A 162 -15.70 7.43 2.24
N ASN A 163 -15.22 8.66 2.06
CA ASN A 163 -16.00 9.87 2.33
C ASN A 163 -17.00 10.21 1.22
N GLY A 164 -17.04 9.45 0.12
CA GLY A 164 -17.88 9.72 -1.04
C GLY A 164 -17.47 10.98 -1.82
N ALA A 165 -16.24 11.46 -1.63
CA ALA A 165 -15.73 12.64 -2.32
C ALA A 165 -15.38 12.33 -3.79
N ILE A 166 -14.96 11.10 -4.08
CA ILE A 166 -14.74 10.58 -5.43
C ILE A 166 -15.32 9.17 -5.54
N SER A 167 -15.74 8.80 -6.74
CA SER A 167 -16.14 7.44 -7.08
C SER A 167 -14.93 6.50 -7.16
N LEU A 168 -15.19 5.19 -7.11
CA LEU A 168 -14.14 4.18 -7.28
C LEU A 168 -13.42 4.37 -8.63
N ARG A 169 -14.16 4.65 -9.71
CA ARG A 169 -13.58 4.85 -11.04
C ARG A 169 -12.65 6.06 -11.11
N GLU A 170 -13.07 7.19 -10.53
CA GLU A 170 -12.21 8.39 -10.47
C GLU A 170 -10.94 8.14 -9.65
N ALA A 171 -11.05 7.37 -8.56
CA ALA A 171 -9.90 6.95 -7.77
C ALA A 171 -8.93 6.06 -8.56
N GLU A 172 -9.45 5.14 -9.40
CA GLU A 172 -8.62 4.33 -10.29
C GLU A 172 -7.88 5.20 -11.30
N ASP A 173 -8.57 6.15 -11.94
CA ASP A 173 -7.97 7.07 -12.92
C ASP A 173 -6.88 7.94 -12.27
N GLN A 174 -7.15 8.48 -11.08
CA GLN A 174 -6.19 9.27 -10.31
C GLN A 174 -4.95 8.44 -9.92
N ALA A 175 -5.14 7.22 -9.42
CA ALA A 175 -4.03 6.36 -9.05
C ALA A 175 -3.21 5.91 -10.27
N ASN A 176 -3.87 5.60 -11.40
CA ASN A 176 -3.19 5.26 -12.66
C ASN A 176 -2.35 6.45 -13.17
N PHE A 177 -2.86 7.68 -13.08
CA PHE A 177 -2.10 8.88 -13.41
C PHE A 177 -0.84 9.02 -12.55
N LEU A 178 -0.94 8.82 -11.23
CA LEU A 178 0.22 8.87 -10.33
C LEU A 178 1.25 7.77 -10.65
N VAL A 179 0.79 6.56 -11.00
CA VAL A 179 1.67 5.48 -11.47
C VAL A 179 2.37 5.87 -12.77
N GLN A 180 1.67 6.52 -13.71
CA GLN A 180 2.26 6.99 -14.96
C GLN A 180 3.36 8.02 -14.74
N VAL A 181 3.08 9.05 -13.93
CA VAL A 181 4.07 10.08 -13.57
C VAL A 181 5.32 9.42 -12.97
N LYS A 182 5.13 8.52 -12.00
CA LYS A 182 6.26 7.84 -11.35
C LYS A 182 7.03 6.91 -12.30
N ALA A 183 6.33 6.24 -13.20
CA ALA A 183 6.94 5.38 -14.22
C ALA A 183 7.87 6.19 -15.14
N CYS A 184 7.46 7.39 -15.54
CA CYS A 184 8.28 8.32 -16.32
C CYS A 184 9.50 8.79 -15.53
N GLU A 185 9.31 9.24 -14.29
CA GLU A 185 10.43 9.67 -13.40
C GLU A 185 11.50 8.60 -13.24
N LEU A 186 11.08 7.32 -13.11
CA LEU A 186 11.98 6.19 -12.89
C LEU A 186 12.48 5.55 -14.20
N GLN A 187 12.03 6.03 -15.36
CA GLN A 187 12.27 5.41 -16.67
C GLN A 187 11.89 3.92 -16.71
N LYS A 188 10.74 3.57 -16.11
CA LYS A 188 10.23 2.19 -16.01
C LYS A 188 8.94 2.00 -16.79
N PRO A 189 9.00 1.79 -18.12
CA PRO A 189 7.80 1.60 -18.93
C PRO A 189 7.02 0.33 -18.56
N SER A 190 7.70 -0.67 -17.97
CA SER A 190 7.04 -1.85 -17.40
C SER A 190 5.96 -1.46 -16.39
N MET A 191 6.09 -0.29 -15.75
CA MET A 191 5.09 0.23 -14.82
C MET A 191 3.72 0.49 -15.44
N LEU A 192 3.67 0.72 -16.74
CA LEU A 192 2.45 1.13 -17.44
C LEU A 192 1.60 -0.05 -17.92
N THR A 193 2.21 -1.22 -18.13
CA THR A 193 1.54 -2.38 -18.74
C THR A 193 0.46 -2.98 -17.84
N ASP A 194 0.68 -2.95 -16.52
CA ASP A 194 -0.24 -3.54 -15.54
C ASP A 194 -0.12 -2.83 -14.18
N PRO A 195 -0.88 -1.72 -13.96
CA PRO A 195 -0.85 -0.96 -12.71
C PRO A 195 -1.33 -1.77 -11.49
N TRP A 196 -2.10 -2.84 -11.72
CA TRP A 196 -2.73 -3.68 -10.69
C TRP A 196 -1.97 -4.99 -10.45
N GLY A 197 -0.95 -5.25 -11.27
CA GLY A 197 -0.25 -6.52 -11.36
C GLY A 197 -1.15 -7.71 -11.69
N ARG A 198 -0.55 -8.91 -11.58
CA ARG A 198 -1.16 -10.20 -12.00
C ARG A 198 -2.49 -10.59 -11.32
N ASN A 199 -3.05 -9.72 -10.48
CA ASN A 199 -4.22 -10.01 -9.63
C ASN A 199 -5.57 -9.55 -10.21
N LYS A 200 -5.62 -8.75 -11.31
CA LYS A 200 -6.89 -8.21 -11.82
C LYS A 200 -7.91 -9.28 -12.23
N ARG A 201 -7.45 -10.45 -12.70
CA ARG A 201 -8.36 -11.58 -13.04
C ARG A 201 -9.28 -11.97 -11.88
N ARG A 202 -8.85 -11.86 -10.61
CA ARG A 202 -9.66 -12.24 -9.44
C ARG A 202 -10.63 -11.16 -8.94
N LEU A 203 -10.35 -9.88 -9.20
CA LEU A 203 -11.22 -8.78 -8.75
C LEU A 203 -12.44 -8.62 -9.68
N ILE A 204 -12.25 -8.76 -10.99
CA ILE A 204 -13.35 -8.68 -11.97
C ILE A 204 -14.33 -9.85 -11.79
N GLU A 205 -13.85 -11.06 -11.48
CA GLU A 205 -14.72 -12.22 -11.23
C GLU A 205 -15.61 -12.08 -9.98
N ARG A 206 -15.21 -11.25 -9.00
CA ARG A 206 -15.98 -11.04 -7.76
C ARG A 206 -16.95 -9.87 -7.81
N ALA A 207 -16.75 -8.94 -8.74
CA ALA A 207 -17.67 -7.82 -8.97
C ALA A 207 -18.90 -8.22 -9.80
N ARG A 208 -18.97 -9.46 -10.30
CA ARG A 208 -20.20 -9.99 -10.89
C ARG A 208 -21.23 -10.22 -9.78
N PRO A 209 -22.43 -9.64 -9.88
CA PRO A 209 -23.51 -9.99 -8.98
C PRO A 209 -23.76 -11.49 -9.11
N ARG A 210 -23.78 -12.21 -7.98
CA ARG A 210 -24.31 -13.57 -7.95
C ARG A 210 -25.82 -13.45 -8.06
N TRP A 211 -26.33 -13.58 -9.28
CA TRP A 211 -27.74 -13.81 -9.56
C TRP A 211 -28.05 -15.30 -9.37
#